data_AF-A0A8S1A572-F1
#
_entry.id   AF-A0A8S1A572-F1
#
_cell.length_a   1.000
_cell.length_b   1.000
_cell.length_c   1.000
_cell.angle_alpha   90.00
_cell.angle_beta   90.00
_cell.angle_gamma   90.00
#
_symmetry.space_group_name_H-M   'P 1'
#
loop_
_entity.id
_entity.type
_entity.pdbx_description
1 polymer ?
#
loop_
_entity_poly.entity_id
_entity_poly.type
_entity_poly.pdbx_seq_one_letter_code
_entity_poly.pdbx_strand_id
1 'polypeptide(L)'
;MWLHNCLRMIFLVHIVSSEIRIDPLVNTNVGLIRGLRANDGDYSMFLGIPFAKVDVNNPFGPSTPYPEFESTFEAYDDSIACPQLEEFNNTLIGSLDCLNLNIFVPSSATSNNLQPVLVWIHGGAFQIGFNNRYLYGPNFLVKHDIILVTINYRLGPYDQITTMWTNFVKSGNPMSQNLDNVSVQWTPITNTLELPYLNIGAELTLDSRPFNQRASFWDLFYKVNEHLQIVYPSAKVEL
;
A
#
# COMPACT_ATOMS: atom_id res chain seq x y z
N MET A 1 -51.00 4.28 -60.96
CA MET A 1 -51.75 3.83 -59.77
C MET A 1 -50.85 2.85 -59.02
N TRP A 2 -49.93 3.34 -58.20
CA TRP A 2 -50.09 3.68 -56.77
C TRP A 2 -50.10 2.44 -55.85
N LEU A 3 -49.09 2.43 -54.95
CA LEU A 3 -48.90 1.67 -53.70
C LEU A 3 -48.51 0.18 -53.85
N HIS A 4 -47.52 -0.40 -53.17
CA HIS A 4 -46.96 -0.17 -51.83
C HIS A 4 -45.48 -0.59 -51.79
N ASN A 5 -44.58 0.33 -51.42
CA ASN A 5 -43.24 0.00 -50.93
C ASN A 5 -43.28 0.12 -49.39
N CYS A 6 -43.48 -1.00 -48.70
CA CYS A 6 -43.39 -1.06 -47.24
C CYS A 6 -41.97 -1.43 -46.82
N LEU A 7 -41.28 -0.42 -46.31
CA LEU A 7 -40.22 -0.43 -45.31
C LEU A 7 -40.01 -1.79 -44.60
N ARG A 8 -38.85 -2.43 -44.81
CA ARG A 8 -38.28 -3.37 -43.84
C ARG A 8 -37.17 -2.64 -43.08
N MET A 9 -37.57 -1.90 -42.05
CA MET A 9 -36.65 -1.43 -41.02
C MET A 9 -36.37 -2.62 -40.10
N ILE A 10 -35.22 -3.27 -40.29
CA ILE A 10 -34.73 -4.30 -39.38
C ILE A 10 -34.26 -3.57 -38.12
N PHE A 11 -35.07 -3.57 -37.07
CA PHE A 11 -34.63 -3.22 -35.72
C PHE A 11 -33.67 -4.32 -35.25
N LEU A 12 -32.36 -4.07 -35.35
CA LEU A 12 -31.36 -4.82 -34.60
C LEU A 12 -31.54 -4.44 -33.12
N VAL A 13 -32.35 -5.23 -32.41
CA VAL A 13 -32.31 -5.25 -30.94
C VAL A 13 -30.95 -5.80 -30.56
N HIS A 14 -30.02 -4.91 -30.21
CA HIS A 14 -28.83 -5.32 -29.48
C HIS A 14 -29.30 -5.87 -28.14
N ILE A 15 -29.44 -7.19 -28.06
CA ILE A 15 -29.51 -7.88 -26.78
C ILE A 15 -28.14 -7.66 -26.14
N VAL A 16 -28.04 -6.64 -25.30
CA VAL A 16 -26.94 -6.56 -24.33
C VAL A 16 -27.17 -7.76 -23.42
N SER A 17 -26.46 -8.85 -23.68
CA SER A 17 -26.39 -9.97 -22.75
C SER A 17 -25.63 -9.46 -21.53
N SER A 18 -26.34 -8.89 -20.55
CA SER A 18 -25.78 -8.76 -19.21
C SER A 18 -25.56 -10.18 -18.71
N GLU A 19 -24.31 -10.65 -18.71
CA GLU A 19 -23.98 -11.88 -18.02
C GLU A 19 -24.43 -11.72 -16.56
N ILE A 20 -25.20 -12.70 -16.07
CA ILE A 20 -25.61 -12.72 -14.67
C ILE A 20 -24.34 -12.87 -13.84
N ARG A 21 -23.92 -11.76 -13.22
CA ARG A 21 -22.75 -11.74 -12.37
C ARG A 21 -23.15 -12.13 -10.95
N ILE A 22 -22.68 -13.28 -10.50
CA ILE A 22 -22.85 -13.71 -9.11
C ILE A 22 -21.72 -13.08 -8.31
N ASP A 23 -22.04 -11.99 -7.61
CA ASP A 23 -21.09 -11.28 -6.77
C ASP A 23 -20.85 -12.05 -5.46
N PRO A 24 -19.58 -12.30 -5.08
CA PRO A 24 -19.25 -13.04 -3.88
C PRO A 24 -19.70 -12.28 -2.63
N LEU A 25 -20.36 -12.96 -1.70
CA LEU A 25 -20.82 -12.41 -0.43
C LEU A 25 -20.15 -13.18 0.72
N VAL A 26 -19.50 -12.46 1.62
CA VAL A 26 -18.79 -13.03 2.78
C VAL A 26 -19.34 -12.45 4.06
N ASN A 27 -19.62 -13.30 5.04
CA ASN A 27 -19.97 -12.89 6.38
C ASN A 27 -18.70 -12.77 7.24
N THR A 28 -18.50 -11.63 7.86
CA THR A 28 -17.37 -11.35 8.75
C THR A 28 -17.87 -10.97 10.14
N ASN A 29 -16.97 -10.88 11.12
CA ASN A 29 -17.32 -10.41 12.45
C ASN A 29 -17.77 -8.94 12.49
N VAL A 30 -17.53 -8.19 11.40
CA VAL A 30 -17.92 -6.78 11.28
C VAL A 30 -19.06 -6.56 10.29
N GLY A 31 -19.72 -7.63 9.83
CA GLY A 31 -20.87 -7.56 8.93
C GLY A 31 -20.66 -8.24 7.58
N LEU A 32 -21.67 -8.11 6.71
CA LEU A 32 -21.66 -8.69 5.36
C LEU A 32 -20.87 -7.81 4.40
N ILE A 33 -20.02 -8.44 3.58
CA ILE A 33 -19.22 -7.77 2.56
C ILE A 33 -19.50 -8.43 1.21
N ARG A 34 -19.95 -7.64 0.23
CA ARG A 34 -20.14 -8.09 -1.15
C ARG A 34 -18.99 -7.59 -2.00
N GLY A 35 -18.33 -8.52 -2.69
CA GLY A 35 -17.22 -8.25 -3.59
C GLY A 35 -17.59 -8.43 -5.06
N LEU A 36 -16.56 -8.54 -5.88
CA LEU A 36 -16.60 -8.59 -7.33
C LEU A 36 -15.94 -9.88 -7.80
N ARG A 37 -16.56 -10.60 -8.74
CA ARG A 37 -15.80 -11.57 -9.53
C ARG A 37 -14.89 -10.83 -10.50
N ALA A 38 -13.62 -11.24 -10.60
CA ALA A 38 -12.69 -10.67 -11.56
C ALA A 38 -13.06 -11.05 -13.00
N ASN A 39 -12.81 -10.13 -13.93
CA ASN A 39 -13.07 -10.35 -15.36
C ASN A 39 -11.86 -10.95 -16.09
N ASP A 40 -10.67 -10.83 -15.50
CA ASP A 40 -9.38 -11.22 -16.09
C ASP A 40 -8.77 -12.47 -15.47
N GLY A 41 -9.52 -13.18 -14.62
CA GLY A 41 -9.07 -14.41 -14.00
C GLY A 41 -10.10 -15.02 -13.07
N ASP A 42 -9.76 -16.19 -12.54
CA ASP A 42 -10.62 -16.98 -11.68
C ASP A 42 -10.35 -16.66 -10.20
N TYR A 43 -10.77 -15.47 -9.77
CA TYR A 43 -10.61 -15.00 -8.40
C TYR A 43 -11.67 -13.95 -8.03
N SER A 44 -11.88 -13.76 -6.74
CA SER A 44 -12.80 -12.79 -6.16
C SER A 44 -12.03 -11.58 -5.63
N MET A 45 -12.62 -10.39 -5.73
CA MET A 45 -12.04 -9.13 -5.27
C MET A 45 -12.98 -8.46 -4.27
N PHE A 46 -12.44 -7.95 -3.17
CA PHE A 46 -13.16 -7.13 -2.22
C PHE A 46 -12.35 -5.86 -2.01
N LEU A 47 -12.85 -4.73 -2.52
CA LEU A 47 -12.10 -3.50 -2.68
C LEU A 47 -12.57 -2.42 -1.69
N GLY A 48 -11.64 -1.65 -1.15
CA GLY A 48 -11.91 -0.48 -0.31
C GLY A 48 -12.54 -0.78 1.04
N ILE A 49 -12.35 -1.99 1.59
CA ILE A 49 -12.94 -2.37 2.89
C ILE A 49 -12.30 -1.53 3.99
N PRO A 50 -13.06 -0.70 4.72
CA PRO A 50 -12.49 0.10 5.81
C PRO A 50 -12.17 -0.79 7.01
N PHE A 51 -10.98 -0.62 7.58
CA PHE A 51 -10.57 -1.35 8.78
C PHE A 51 -10.47 -0.44 10.02
N ALA A 52 -10.39 0.88 9.81
CA ALA A 52 -10.32 1.87 10.89
C ALA A 52 -10.93 3.21 10.47
N LYS A 53 -11.24 4.05 11.46
CA LYS A 53 -11.69 5.44 11.30
C LYS A 53 -10.62 6.41 11.78
N VAL A 54 -10.58 7.57 11.14
CA VAL A 54 -9.79 8.73 11.58
C VAL A 54 -10.75 9.74 12.21
N ASP A 55 -10.41 10.24 13.40
CA ASP A 55 -11.18 11.33 14.01
C ASP A 55 -10.90 12.63 13.25
N VAL A 56 -11.90 13.17 12.54
CA VAL A 56 -11.76 14.42 11.79
C VAL A 56 -11.45 15.63 12.67
N ASN A 57 -11.78 15.59 13.97
CA ASN A 57 -11.47 16.65 14.92
C ASN A 57 -10.07 16.48 15.53
N ASN A 58 -9.50 15.27 15.44
CA ASN A 58 -8.15 14.95 15.87
C ASN A 58 -7.48 13.99 14.88
N PRO A 59 -7.22 14.42 13.63
CA PRO A 59 -6.78 13.53 12.54
C PRO A 59 -5.39 12.93 12.79
N PHE A 60 -4.63 13.52 13.71
CA PHE A 60 -3.32 13.08 14.16
C PHE A 60 -3.38 12.12 15.36
N GLY A 61 -4.56 11.92 15.96
CA GLY A 61 -4.79 10.98 17.04
C GLY A 61 -4.69 9.51 16.62
N PRO A 62 -4.82 8.56 17.56
CA PRO A 62 -4.95 7.15 17.22
C PRO A 62 -6.22 6.90 16.40
N SER A 63 -6.14 6.01 15.42
CA SER A 63 -7.31 5.53 14.69
C SER A 63 -8.11 4.56 15.56
N THR A 64 -9.43 4.58 15.44
CA THR A 64 -10.32 3.62 16.09
C THR A 64 -10.74 2.52 15.12
N PRO A 65 -11.05 1.29 15.58
CA PRO A 65 -11.64 0.27 14.72
C PRO A 65 -12.88 0.80 13.97
N TYR A 66 -13.05 0.36 12.73
CA TYR A 66 -14.29 0.67 12.01
C TYR A 66 -15.46 -0.06 12.69
N PRO A 67 -16.61 0.59 12.92
CA PRO A 67 -17.77 -0.07 13.52
C PRO A 67 -18.32 -1.16 12.59
N GLU A 68 -19.14 -2.05 13.13
CA GLU A 68 -19.83 -3.05 12.32
C GLU A 68 -20.69 -2.38 11.23
N PHE A 69 -20.78 -3.03 10.06
CA PHE A 69 -21.60 -2.57 8.96
C PHE A 69 -23.09 -2.81 9.28
N GLU A 70 -23.88 -1.73 9.26
CA GLU A 70 -25.34 -1.80 9.46
C GLU A 70 -26.04 -2.55 8.32
N SER A 71 -25.45 -2.53 7.13
CA SER A 71 -25.91 -3.22 5.93
C SER A 71 -24.74 -3.88 5.21
N THR A 72 -25.01 -4.64 4.16
CA THR A 72 -23.95 -5.18 3.29
C THR A 72 -23.04 -4.05 2.80
N PHE A 73 -21.73 -4.18 3.03
CA PHE A 73 -20.72 -3.29 2.48
C PHE A 73 -20.39 -3.69 1.04
N GLU A 74 -20.55 -2.76 0.11
CA GLU A 74 -20.31 -2.97 -1.33
C GLU A 74 -18.83 -2.65 -1.65
N ALA A 75 -17.99 -3.68 -1.71
CA ALA A 75 -16.53 -3.58 -1.75
C ALA A 75 -16.00 -3.47 -3.19
N TYR A 76 -16.28 -2.36 -3.86
CA TYR A 76 -16.09 -2.19 -5.32
C TYR A 76 -15.08 -1.11 -5.72
N ASP A 77 -14.65 -0.29 -4.77
CA ASP A 77 -13.86 0.91 -5.03
C ASP A 77 -12.45 0.79 -4.44
N ASP A 78 -11.43 0.75 -5.29
CA ASP A 78 -10.02 0.76 -4.92
C ASP A 78 -9.33 2.11 -5.19
N SER A 79 -10.10 3.20 -5.37
CA SER A 79 -9.57 4.53 -5.70
C SER A 79 -9.18 5.37 -4.47
N ILE A 80 -9.56 4.94 -3.27
CA ILE A 80 -9.33 5.70 -2.05
C ILE A 80 -7.83 5.74 -1.74
N ALA A 81 -7.28 6.94 -1.59
CA ALA A 81 -5.91 7.18 -1.17
C ALA A 81 -5.87 8.05 0.09
N CYS A 82 -4.80 7.95 0.87
CA CYS A 82 -4.55 8.87 1.98
C CYS A 82 -4.07 10.25 1.47
N PRO A 83 -4.22 11.33 2.28
CA PRO A 83 -3.87 12.68 1.86
C PRO A 83 -2.39 12.76 1.48
N GLN A 84 -2.10 13.15 0.25
CA GLN A 84 -0.75 13.21 -0.31
C GLN A 84 -0.67 14.15 -1.50
N LEU A 85 0.54 14.54 -1.90
CA LEU A 85 0.78 15.24 -3.15
C LEU A 85 1.00 14.21 -4.27
N GLU A 86 0.24 14.32 -5.35
CA GLU A 86 0.45 13.51 -6.55
C GLU A 86 1.75 13.94 -7.27
N GLU A 87 2.59 12.97 -7.59
CA GLU A 87 3.98 13.20 -8.04
C GLU A 87 4.09 13.96 -9.37
N PHE A 88 3.12 13.81 -10.28
CA PHE A 88 3.22 14.36 -11.63
C PHE A 88 2.73 15.80 -11.78
N ASN A 89 1.73 16.21 -10.99
CA ASN A 89 1.07 17.50 -11.13
C ASN A 89 1.07 18.33 -9.83
N ASN A 90 1.65 17.81 -8.74
CA ASN A 90 1.67 18.43 -7.41
C ASN A 90 0.28 18.79 -6.89
N THR A 91 -0.75 18.04 -7.27
CA THR A 91 -2.11 18.23 -6.74
C THR A 91 -2.29 17.47 -5.43
N LEU A 92 -3.03 18.07 -4.49
CA LEU A 92 -3.41 17.41 -3.27
C LEU A 92 -4.58 16.45 -3.55
N ILE A 93 -4.37 15.17 -3.26
CA ILE A 93 -5.37 14.11 -3.42
C ILE A 93 -5.62 13.39 -2.09
N GLY A 94 -6.65 12.55 -2.05
CA GLY A 94 -6.91 11.63 -0.94
C GLY A 94 -7.95 12.11 0.06
N SER A 95 -8.25 11.25 1.04
CA SER A 95 -9.26 11.47 2.08
C SER A 95 -8.70 11.12 3.46
N LEU A 96 -9.19 11.76 4.52
CA LEU A 96 -8.87 11.35 5.91
C LEU A 96 -9.39 9.94 6.21
N ASP A 97 -10.52 9.56 5.61
CA ASP A 97 -11.10 8.21 5.71
C ASP A 97 -10.42 7.24 4.71
N CYS A 98 -9.09 7.17 4.75
CA CYS A 98 -8.31 6.36 3.83
C CYS A 98 -7.89 4.98 4.37
N LEU A 99 -8.19 4.65 5.63
CA LEU A 99 -7.78 3.41 6.27
C LEU A 99 -8.62 2.23 5.78
N ASN A 100 -8.29 1.74 4.59
CA ASN A 100 -8.95 0.64 3.92
C ASN A 100 -7.96 -0.38 3.36
N LEU A 101 -8.50 -1.54 2.98
CA LEU A 101 -7.76 -2.62 2.35
C LEU A 101 -8.53 -3.22 1.16
N ASN A 102 -7.78 -3.82 0.24
CA ASN A 102 -8.30 -4.66 -0.84
C ASN A 102 -7.90 -6.11 -0.56
N ILE A 103 -8.79 -7.06 -0.83
CA ILE A 103 -8.56 -8.50 -0.69
C ILE A 103 -8.83 -9.19 -2.02
N PHE A 104 -7.88 -9.99 -2.48
CA PHE A 104 -7.97 -10.79 -3.69
C PHE A 104 -7.85 -12.26 -3.32
N VAL A 105 -8.89 -13.04 -3.63
CA VAL A 105 -9.06 -14.41 -3.15
C VAL A 105 -9.13 -15.36 -4.35
N PRO A 106 -8.14 -16.27 -4.53
CA PRO A 106 -8.21 -17.27 -5.60
C PRO A 106 -9.39 -18.22 -5.37
N SER A 107 -10.01 -18.74 -6.43
CA SER A 107 -11.18 -19.64 -6.29
C SER A 107 -10.89 -20.94 -5.54
N SER A 108 -9.62 -21.34 -5.46
CA SER A 108 -9.20 -22.50 -4.68
C SER A 108 -9.37 -22.28 -3.17
N ALA A 109 -9.38 -21.02 -2.70
CA ALA A 109 -9.55 -20.70 -1.30
C ALA A 109 -11.02 -20.91 -0.87
N THR A 110 -11.22 -21.81 0.10
CA THR A 110 -12.54 -22.10 0.68
C THR A 110 -12.40 -22.29 2.19
N SER A 111 -13.52 -22.39 2.92
CA SER A 111 -13.50 -22.71 4.35
C SER A 111 -12.82 -24.05 4.68
N ASN A 112 -12.74 -24.96 3.71
CA ASN A 112 -12.10 -26.28 3.86
C ASN A 112 -10.72 -26.35 3.19
N ASN A 113 -10.30 -25.31 2.46
CA ASN A 113 -9.01 -25.24 1.80
C ASN A 113 -8.39 -23.85 2.05
N LEU A 114 -7.63 -23.76 3.14
CA LEU A 114 -6.97 -22.52 3.55
C LEU A 114 -5.77 -22.25 2.66
N GLN A 115 -5.63 -21.00 2.23
CA GLN A 115 -4.53 -20.55 1.39
C GLN A 115 -3.63 -19.56 2.13
N PRO A 116 -2.33 -19.47 1.79
CA PRO A 116 -1.44 -18.46 2.34
C PRO A 116 -1.96 -17.04 2.09
N VAL A 117 -1.81 -16.17 3.08
CA VAL A 117 -2.17 -14.75 2.99
C VAL A 117 -0.90 -13.91 2.92
N LEU A 118 -0.76 -13.13 1.86
CA LEU A 118 0.29 -12.12 1.71
C LEU A 118 -0.32 -10.74 1.92
N VAL A 119 0.17 -10.02 2.93
CA VAL A 119 -0.22 -8.62 3.19
C VAL A 119 0.85 -7.70 2.61
N TRP A 120 0.48 -6.91 1.62
CA TRP A 120 1.33 -5.94 0.94
C TRP A 120 1.13 -4.54 1.51
N ILE A 121 2.24 -3.96 1.98
CA ILE A 121 2.34 -2.59 2.46
C ILE A 121 3.12 -1.81 1.40
N HIS A 122 2.47 -0.84 0.75
CA HIS A 122 3.10 -0.09 -0.33
C HIS A 122 4.26 0.79 0.19
N GLY A 123 5.22 1.05 -0.69
CA GLY A 123 6.32 1.99 -0.45
C GLY A 123 5.89 3.46 -0.60
N GLY A 124 6.83 4.33 -0.94
CA GLY A 124 6.58 5.77 -1.12
C GLY A 124 7.05 6.64 0.05
N ALA A 125 8.07 6.17 0.78
CA ALA A 125 8.77 6.91 1.84
C ALA A 125 7.86 7.51 2.93
N PHE A 126 6.72 6.85 3.21
CA PHE A 126 5.68 7.34 4.13
C PHE A 126 5.06 8.68 3.71
N GLN A 127 5.23 9.11 2.46
CA GLN A 127 4.74 10.40 1.93
C GLN A 127 3.70 10.23 0.84
N ILE A 128 3.86 9.20 0.01
CA ILE A 128 3.02 8.93 -1.15
C ILE A 128 2.72 7.43 -1.27
N GLY A 129 1.78 7.07 -2.13
CA GLY A 129 1.37 5.71 -2.44
C GLY A 129 -0.08 5.41 -2.07
N PHE A 130 -0.59 4.29 -2.60
CA PHE A 130 -1.95 3.80 -2.37
C PHE A 130 -2.03 2.32 -2.71
N ASN A 131 -3.08 1.63 -2.27
CA ASN A 131 -3.21 0.17 -2.34
C ASN A 131 -3.89 -0.39 -3.59
N ASN A 132 -4.07 0.41 -4.64
CA ASN A 132 -4.92 0.04 -5.78
C ASN A 132 -4.38 -1.14 -6.59
N ARG A 133 -5.29 -1.83 -7.31
CA ARG A 133 -4.94 -2.99 -8.13
C ARG A 133 -4.19 -2.64 -9.41
N TYR A 134 -4.18 -1.37 -9.81
CA TYR A 134 -3.42 -0.93 -10.98
C TYR A 134 -1.92 -1.06 -10.74
N LEU A 135 -1.43 -0.65 -9.56
CA LEU A 135 -0.02 -0.76 -9.19
C LEU A 135 0.30 -2.10 -8.52
N TYR A 136 -0.60 -2.59 -7.65
CA TYR A 136 -0.35 -3.72 -6.77
C TYR A 136 -1.37 -4.84 -6.97
N GLY A 137 -1.78 -5.04 -8.22
CA GLY A 137 -2.80 -6.02 -8.60
C GLY A 137 -2.41 -7.48 -8.36
N PRO A 138 -3.41 -8.38 -8.32
CA PRO A 138 -3.24 -9.76 -7.89
C PRO A 138 -2.70 -10.71 -8.97
N ASN A 139 -2.61 -10.28 -10.24
CA ASN A 139 -2.58 -11.13 -11.44
C ASN A 139 -1.51 -12.23 -11.46
N PHE A 140 -0.40 -12.03 -10.74
CA PHE A 140 0.63 -13.04 -10.55
C PHE A 140 0.34 -13.94 -9.34
N LEU A 141 0.05 -13.35 -8.17
CA LEU A 141 -0.05 -14.06 -6.90
C LEU A 141 -1.26 -15.00 -6.81
N VAL A 142 -2.42 -14.61 -7.32
CA VAL A 142 -3.63 -15.46 -7.25
C VAL A 142 -3.50 -16.73 -8.09
N LYS A 143 -2.62 -16.75 -9.11
CA LYS A 143 -2.31 -17.96 -9.90
C LYS A 143 -1.48 -18.98 -9.13
N HIS A 144 -0.86 -18.56 -8.03
CA HIS A 144 -0.09 -19.40 -7.12
C HIS A 144 -0.86 -19.70 -5.83
N ASP A 145 -2.19 -19.60 -5.87
CA ASP A 145 -3.06 -19.87 -4.74
C ASP A 145 -2.74 -19.02 -3.49
N ILE A 146 -2.32 -17.77 -3.70
CA ILE A 146 -2.05 -16.82 -2.61
C ILE A 146 -3.21 -15.82 -2.53
N ILE A 147 -3.74 -15.64 -1.33
CA ILE A 147 -4.64 -14.52 -1.01
C ILE A 147 -3.79 -13.27 -0.85
N LEU A 148 -4.02 -12.26 -1.69
CA LEU A 148 -3.34 -10.98 -1.59
C LEU A 148 -4.22 -9.97 -0.83
N VAL A 149 -3.64 -9.30 0.16
CA VAL A 149 -4.24 -8.15 0.83
C VAL A 149 -3.37 -6.94 0.57
N THR A 150 -3.90 -5.85 0.05
CA THR A 150 -3.18 -4.57 -0.09
C THR A 150 -3.82 -3.53 0.83
N ILE A 151 -3.01 -2.77 1.58
CA ILE A 151 -3.53 -1.84 2.59
C ILE A 151 -3.12 -0.41 2.32
N ASN A 152 -4.01 0.53 2.63
CA ASN A 152 -3.66 1.93 2.83
C ASN A 152 -3.33 2.18 4.30
N TYR A 153 -2.36 3.06 4.52
CA TYR A 153 -1.98 3.55 5.85
C TYR A 153 -1.75 5.07 5.77
N ARG A 154 -1.92 5.78 6.90
CA ARG A 154 -1.73 7.24 6.92
C ARG A 154 -0.33 7.61 6.42
N LEU A 155 -0.30 8.58 5.51
CA LEU A 155 0.90 9.14 4.93
C LEU A 155 1.13 10.54 5.48
N GLY A 156 2.35 11.04 5.31
CA GLY A 156 2.78 12.32 5.85
C GLY A 156 3.61 12.14 7.12
N PRO A 157 4.88 12.58 7.11
CA PRO A 157 5.72 12.59 8.29
C PRO A 157 5.80 13.96 8.99
N TYR A 158 5.00 14.95 8.58
CA TYR A 158 5.35 16.36 8.83
C TYR A 158 5.55 16.68 10.31
N ASP A 159 4.63 16.40 11.23
CA ASP A 159 4.82 16.89 12.61
C ASP A 159 5.91 16.12 13.37
N GLN A 160 6.02 14.81 13.25
CA GLN A 160 7.05 14.06 13.98
C GLN A 160 8.44 14.28 13.39
N ILE A 161 8.58 14.22 12.07
CA ILE A 161 9.86 14.47 11.41
C ILE A 161 10.22 15.96 11.48
N THR A 162 9.29 16.90 11.27
CA THR A 162 9.57 18.34 11.41
C THR A 162 9.81 18.74 12.85
N THR A 163 9.09 18.17 13.83
CA THR A 163 9.41 18.37 15.27
C THR A 163 10.79 17.84 15.59
N MET A 164 11.15 16.63 15.14
CA MET A 164 12.49 16.07 15.35
C MET A 164 13.57 16.94 14.70
N TRP A 165 13.40 17.37 13.45
CA TRP A 165 14.36 18.27 12.78
C TRP A 165 14.41 19.66 13.42
N THR A 166 13.27 20.23 13.81
CA THR A 166 13.19 21.54 14.49
C THR A 166 13.89 21.48 15.86
N ASN A 167 13.67 20.41 16.61
CA ASN A 167 14.34 20.15 17.89
C ASN A 167 15.84 19.98 17.68
N PHE A 168 16.27 19.25 16.65
CA PHE A 168 17.67 19.10 16.28
C PHE A 168 18.32 20.44 15.93
N VAL A 169 17.68 21.27 15.10
CA VAL A 169 18.21 22.61 14.74
C VAL A 169 18.30 23.53 15.96
N LYS A 170 17.31 23.49 16.87
CA LYS A 170 17.28 24.34 18.07
C LYS A 170 18.24 23.90 19.18
N SER A 171 18.45 22.59 19.33
CA SER A 171 19.05 22.03 20.54
C SER A 171 20.10 20.95 20.30
N GLY A 172 20.34 20.54 19.05
CA GLY A 172 21.21 19.40 18.71
C GLY A 172 20.63 18.04 19.09
N ASN A 173 19.45 18.00 19.72
CA ASN A 173 18.77 16.77 20.13
C ASN A 173 17.38 16.70 19.46
N PRO A 174 17.13 15.73 18.55
CA PRO A 174 15.84 15.60 17.87
C PRO A 174 14.70 15.20 18.82
N MET A 175 15.03 14.71 20.02
CA MET A 175 14.09 14.18 21.02
C MET A 175 13.90 15.13 22.23
N SER A 176 14.21 16.43 22.09
CA SER A 176 14.29 17.35 23.23
C SER A 176 12.95 17.84 23.81
N GLN A 177 11.81 17.48 23.22
CA GLN A 177 10.49 17.83 23.73
C GLN A 177 9.65 16.56 23.92
N ASN A 178 9.23 16.32 25.17
CA ASN A 178 8.25 15.33 25.68
C ASN A 178 7.55 14.47 24.61
N LEU A 179 8.30 13.54 24.03
CA LEU A 179 7.76 12.33 23.43
C LEU A 179 7.80 11.31 24.56
N ASP A 180 6.77 11.32 25.41
CA ASP A 180 6.71 10.64 26.71
C ASP A 180 6.87 9.10 26.66
N ASN A 181 7.21 8.53 25.50
CA ASN A 181 7.31 7.09 25.29
C ASN A 181 8.52 6.64 24.46
N VAL A 182 9.52 7.52 24.22
CA VAL A 182 10.75 7.14 23.50
C VAL A 182 11.96 7.31 24.41
N SER A 183 12.52 6.19 24.89
CA SER A 183 13.67 6.13 25.80
C SER A 183 15.04 6.29 25.11
N VAL A 184 15.06 6.49 23.80
CA VAL A 184 16.31 6.43 23.01
C VAL A 184 16.95 7.82 22.87
N GLN A 185 18.15 7.97 23.41
CA GLN A 185 18.96 9.19 23.29
C GLN A 185 19.88 9.15 22.08
N TRP A 186 19.58 9.93 21.04
CA TRP A 186 20.44 10.09 19.87
C TRP A 186 21.75 10.81 20.21
N THR A 187 22.87 10.12 20.07
CA THR A 187 24.20 10.69 20.25
C THR A 187 24.70 11.35 18.96
N PRO A 188 25.36 12.53 19.02
CA PRO A 188 26.01 13.14 17.87
C PRO A 188 27.05 12.22 17.23
N ILE A 189 27.21 12.33 15.90
CA ILE A 189 28.24 11.61 15.16
C ILE A 189 29.60 12.22 15.48
N THR A 190 30.50 11.45 16.09
CA THR A 190 31.86 11.88 16.45
C THR A 190 32.92 11.35 15.48
N ASN A 191 32.62 10.29 14.72
CA ASN A 191 33.52 9.64 13.79
C ASN A 191 32.72 9.05 12.60
N THR A 192 33.28 9.09 11.39
CA THR A 192 32.67 8.53 10.17
C THR A 192 32.59 7.00 10.16
N LEU A 193 33.34 6.32 11.04
CA LEU A 193 33.33 4.85 11.18
C LEU A 193 32.18 4.33 12.06
N GLU A 194 31.54 5.22 12.82
CA GLU A 194 30.46 4.92 13.75
C GLU A 194 29.31 5.88 13.43
N LEU A 195 28.49 5.47 12.46
CA LEU A 195 27.27 6.18 12.08
C LEU A 195 26.10 5.56 12.86
N PRO A 196 25.75 6.11 14.05
CA PRO A 196 24.57 5.69 14.77
C PRO A 196 23.32 5.97 13.94
N TYR A 197 22.41 5.02 13.89
CA TYR A 197 21.08 5.17 13.30
C TYR A 197 20.02 4.58 14.23
N LEU A 198 18.80 5.10 14.14
CA LEU A 198 17.67 4.57 14.88
C LEU A 198 17.12 3.35 14.17
N ASN A 199 17.16 2.21 14.86
CA ASN A 199 16.45 1.02 14.47
C ASN A 199 15.00 1.08 14.97
N ILE A 200 14.07 1.13 14.03
CA ILE A 200 12.63 1.22 14.30
C ILE A 200 12.03 -0.20 14.28
N GLY A 201 12.34 -0.97 15.33
CA GLY A 201 11.81 -2.33 15.56
C GLY A 201 10.67 -2.36 16.58
N ALA A 202 10.38 -3.53 17.14
CA ALA A 202 9.42 -3.68 18.24
C ALA A 202 9.84 -2.87 19.49
N GLU A 203 11.15 -2.69 19.67
CA GLU A 203 11.74 -1.73 20.59
C GLU A 203 12.61 -0.76 19.79
N LEU A 204 12.51 0.53 20.11
CA LEU A 204 13.37 1.56 19.54
C LEU A 204 14.78 1.38 20.11
N THR A 205 15.77 1.20 19.24
CA THR A 205 17.17 1.04 19.66
C THR A 205 18.09 1.87 18.76
N LEU A 206 19.21 2.33 19.29
CA LEU A 206 20.29 2.86 18.46
C LEU A 206 21.21 1.72 18.07
N ASP A 207 21.46 1.62 16.77
CA ASP A 207 22.43 0.70 16.22
C ASP A 207 23.47 1.50 15.44
N SER A 208 24.53 0.85 15.00
CA SER A 208 25.63 1.47 14.25
C SER A 208 25.87 0.70 12.95
N ARG A 209 26.35 1.42 11.92
CA ARG A 209 26.70 0.84 10.61
C ARG A 209 25.47 0.19 9.94
N PRO A 210 24.58 0.99 9.33
CA PRO A 210 23.39 0.47 8.67
C PRO A 210 23.76 -0.57 7.62
N PHE A 211 23.04 -1.68 7.63
CA PHE A 211 23.24 -2.81 6.70
C PHE A 211 24.65 -3.44 6.74
N ASN A 212 25.40 -3.33 7.85
CA ASN A 212 26.78 -3.82 7.94
C ASN A 212 26.97 -5.25 7.42
N GLN A 213 26.07 -6.18 7.76
CA GLN A 213 26.13 -7.56 7.26
C GLN A 213 25.96 -7.64 5.73
N ARG A 214 25.00 -6.90 5.18
CA ARG A 214 24.75 -6.85 3.73
C ARG A 214 25.91 -6.16 3.00
N ALA A 215 26.41 -5.05 3.53
CA ALA A 215 27.57 -4.35 2.98
C ALA A 215 28.82 -5.25 3.01
N SER A 216 29.10 -5.89 4.16
CA SER A 216 30.21 -6.85 4.31
C SER A 216 30.08 -8.03 3.35
N PHE A 217 28.86 -8.53 3.14
CA PHE A 217 28.61 -9.57 2.14
C PHE A 217 29.01 -9.08 0.75
N TRP A 218 28.54 -7.90 0.32
CA TRP A 218 28.85 -7.37 -1.00
C TRP A 218 30.34 -7.06 -1.16
N ASP A 219 30.99 -6.44 -0.16
CA ASP A 219 32.42 -6.17 -0.18
C ASP A 219 33.23 -7.46 -0.34
N LEU A 220 32.88 -8.51 0.40
CA LEU A 220 33.53 -9.82 0.30
C LEU A 220 33.21 -10.49 -1.04
N PHE A 221 31.95 -10.48 -1.46
CA PHE A 221 31.49 -11.08 -2.70
C PHE A 221 32.20 -10.45 -3.91
N TYR A 222 32.27 -9.12 -3.98
CA TYR A 222 32.97 -8.41 -5.05
C TYR A 222 34.46 -8.75 -5.07
N LYS A 223 35.11 -8.79 -3.90
CA LYS A 223 36.54 -9.12 -3.80
C LYS A 223 36.85 -10.56 -4.20
N VAL A 224 36.03 -11.53 -3.80
CA VAL A 224 36.21 -12.96 -4.14
C VAL A 224 35.92 -13.22 -5.62
N ASN A 225 34.93 -12.52 -6.18
CA ASN A 225 34.48 -12.71 -7.56
C ASN A 225 35.02 -11.64 -8.52
N GLU A 226 36.15 -11.00 -8.19
CA GLU A 226 36.77 -9.96 -9.03
C GLU A 226 36.99 -10.44 -10.48
N HIS A 227 37.38 -11.71 -10.63
CA HIS A 227 37.56 -12.38 -11.92
C HIS A 227 36.28 -12.54 -12.76
N LEU A 228 35.10 -12.40 -12.17
CA LEU A 228 33.80 -12.45 -12.84
C LEU A 228 33.22 -11.06 -13.14
N GLN A 229 33.88 -9.99 -12.67
CA GLN A 229 33.39 -8.64 -12.87
C GLN A 229 33.57 -8.20 -14.32
N ILE A 230 32.46 -7.93 -15.00
CA ILE A 230 32.47 -7.30 -16.32
C ILE A 230 32.63 -5.79 -16.08
N VAL A 231 33.83 -5.26 -16.35
CA VAL A 231 34.07 -3.82 -16.32
C VAL A 231 33.38 -3.22 -17.55
N TYR A 232 32.19 -2.66 -17.35
CA TYR A 232 31.58 -1.80 -18.36
C TYR A 232 32.41 -0.52 -18.46
N PRO A 233 32.79 -0.07 -19.66
CA PRO A 233 33.40 1.24 -19.83
C PRO A 233 32.48 2.27 -19.20
N SER A 234 32.97 2.97 -18.18
CA SER A 234 32.25 4.07 -17.56
C SER A 234 31.81 5.03 -18.67
N ALA A 235 30.50 5.20 -18.82
CA ALA A 235 29.97 6.27 -19.65
C ALA A 235 30.60 7.56 -19.14
N LYS A 236 31.39 8.22 -20.00
CA LYS A 236 31.89 9.56 -19.72
C LYS A 236 30.66 10.44 -19.56
N VAL A 237 30.28 10.73 -18.32
CA VAL A 237 29.45 11.88 -18.02
C VAL A 237 30.40 13.07 -18.13
N GLU A 238 30.49 13.64 -19.32
CA GLU A 238 31.05 14.98 -19.48
C GLU A 238 30.10 15.95 -18.78
N LEU A 239 30.59 16.58 -17.71
CA LEU A 239 29.99 17.76 -17.10
C LEU A 239 30.29 18.99 -17.97
#